data_AF-K1ZWN3-F1
#
_entry.id   AF-K1ZWN3-F1
#
_cell.length_a   1.000
_cell.length_b   1.000
_cell.length_c   1.000
_cell.angle_alpha   90.00
_cell.angle_beta   90.00
_cell.angle_gamma   90.00
#
_symmetry.space_group_name_H-M   'P 1'
#
loop_
_entity.id
_entity.type
_entity.pdbx_description
1 polymer ?
#
loop_
_entity_poly.entity_id
_entity_poly.type
_entity_poly.pdbx_seq_one_letter_code
_entity_poly.pdbx_strand_id
1 'polypeptide(L)'
;SIRLCRLRGRREPLLIMKKERYRLEPLLTLKERQKRETEIALAKSIKALEEERNKLEKLMVLKNETTQKREQSRQQLSDKVASGQSMVKSSQFHLGFIEKLKEDLEKIGMEIKEQEESVELAKEKLKRARRNYIDAAQELDVMKKHKELWIKKNKHQLSALENKQMGELANSMHQINRMKAG
;
A
#
# COMPACT_ATOMS: atom_id res chain seq x y z
N SER A 1 70.99 26.42 -5.01
CA SER A 1 70.95 25.08 -5.62
C SER A 1 70.31 24.15 -4.62
N ILE A 2 69.15 23.53 -4.84
CA ILE A 2 68.87 22.48 -5.83
C ILE A 2 67.37 22.52 -6.17
N ARG A 3 67.04 22.47 -7.47
CA ARG A 3 65.68 22.37 -8.00
C ARG A 3 65.22 20.90 -7.89
N LEU A 4 64.09 20.64 -7.25
CA LEU A 4 63.38 19.37 -7.39
C LEU A 4 62.21 19.57 -8.36
N CYS A 5 62.41 19.04 -9.56
CA CYS A 5 61.46 18.97 -10.65
C CYS A 5 60.15 18.31 -10.21
N ARG A 6 59.03 19.05 -10.23
CA ARG A 6 57.68 18.49 -10.28
C ARG A 6 57.50 17.82 -11.65
N LEU A 7 57.65 16.50 -11.69
CA LEU A 7 57.12 15.66 -12.78
C LEU A 7 55.59 15.77 -12.76
N ARG A 8 55.04 16.72 -13.54
CA ARG A 8 53.62 16.74 -13.88
C ARG A 8 53.37 15.58 -14.85
N GLY A 9 53.03 14.42 -14.31
CA GLY A 9 52.41 13.36 -15.09
C GLY A 9 51.12 13.91 -15.68
N ARG A 10 51.11 14.14 -17.00
CA ARG A 10 49.87 14.33 -17.76
C ARG A 10 49.10 13.02 -17.64
N ARG A 11 48.12 12.97 -16.73
CA ARG A 11 47.07 11.95 -16.83
C ARG A 11 46.27 12.30 -18.06
N GLU A 12 46.50 11.57 -19.15
CA GLU A 12 45.62 11.59 -20.31
C GLU A 12 44.19 11.29 -19.83
N PRO A 13 43.19 12.12 -20.16
CA PRO A 13 41.82 11.82 -19.83
C PRO A 13 41.40 10.62 -20.68
N LEU A 14 41.43 9.42 -20.09
CA LEU A 14 40.66 8.28 -20.59
C LEU A 14 39.23 8.79 -20.80
N LEU A 15 38.78 8.78 -22.06
CA LEU A 15 37.44 9.20 -22.45
C LEU A 15 36.43 8.31 -21.72
N ILE A 16 35.98 8.77 -20.56
CA ILE A 16 34.85 8.18 -19.85
C ILE A 16 33.65 8.43 -20.73
N MET A 17 33.29 7.47 -21.59
CA MET A 17 32.03 7.50 -22.32
C MET A 17 30.92 7.62 -21.28
N LYS A 18 30.33 8.82 -21.18
CA LYS A 18 29.25 9.10 -20.24
C LYS A 18 28.12 8.12 -20.57
N LYS A 19 27.84 7.17 -19.68
CA LYS A 19 26.69 6.27 -19.80
C LYS A 19 25.46 7.14 -20.02
N GLU A 20 24.82 6.95 -21.17
CA GLU A 20 23.59 7.69 -21.48
C GLU A 20 22.57 7.42 -20.38
N ARG A 21 22.14 8.49 -19.70
CA ARG A 21 21.11 8.38 -18.68
C ARG A 21 19.77 8.31 -19.38
N TYR A 22 18.91 7.42 -18.90
CA TYR A 22 17.54 7.34 -19.37
C TYR A 22 16.83 8.67 -19.08
N ARG A 23 16.29 9.33 -20.12
CA ARG A 23 15.72 10.68 -20.00
C ARG A 23 14.54 10.75 -19.03
N LEU A 24 13.78 9.67 -18.93
CA LEU A 24 12.60 9.59 -18.06
C LEU A 24 12.89 8.95 -16.69
N GLU A 25 14.16 8.84 -16.29
CA GLU A 25 14.54 8.35 -14.96
C GLU A 25 13.89 9.15 -13.81
N PRO A 26 13.82 10.50 -13.84
CA PRO A 26 13.15 11.25 -12.79
C PRO A 26 11.65 10.90 -12.67
N LEU A 27 10.99 10.66 -13.80
CA LEU A 27 9.58 10.27 -13.82
C LEU A 27 9.38 8.85 -13.25
N LEU A 28 10.28 7.92 -13.55
CA LEU A 28 10.26 6.58 -12.98
C LEU A 28 10.36 6.62 -11.45
N THR A 29 11.32 7.40 -10.92
CA THR A 29 11.49 7.55 -9.46
C THR A 29 10.27 8.19 -8.79
N LEU A 30 9.60 9.14 -9.46
CA LEU A 30 8.36 9.72 -8.98
C LEU A 30 7.24 8.68 -8.93
N LYS A 31 7.08 7.85 -9.97
CA LYS A 31 6.09 6.77 -10.01
C LYS A 31 6.36 5.68 -8.96
N GLU A 32 7.61 5.38 -8.68
CA GLU A 32 7.98 4.48 -7.58
C GLU A 32 7.57 5.03 -6.22
N ARG A 33 7.77 6.34 -5.98
CA ARG A 33 7.30 7.00 -4.75
C ARG A 33 5.78 6.98 -4.66
N GLN A 34 5.08 7.32 -5.74
CA GLN A 34 3.62 7.28 -5.80
C GLN A 34 3.07 5.88 -5.48
N LYS A 35 3.69 4.81 -6.01
CA LYS A 35 3.32 3.43 -5.64
C LYS A 35 3.48 3.20 -4.13
N ARG A 36 4.61 3.58 -3.53
CA ARG A 36 4.84 3.43 -2.08
C ARG A 36 3.82 4.20 -1.25
N GLU A 37 3.47 5.42 -1.66
CA GLU A 37 2.47 6.24 -0.98
C GLU A 37 1.09 5.58 -1.01
N THR A 38 0.65 5.09 -2.18
CA THR A 38 -0.62 4.37 -2.30
C THR A 38 -0.64 3.05 -1.53
N GLU A 39 0.49 2.35 -1.43
CA GLU A 39 0.65 1.14 -0.63
C GLU A 39 0.49 1.44 0.87
N ILE A 40 1.11 2.51 1.36
CA ILE A 40 0.93 2.98 2.75
C ILE A 40 -0.54 3.37 3.00
N ALA A 41 -1.17 4.07 2.06
CA ALA A 41 -2.58 4.45 2.17
C ALA A 41 -3.51 3.23 2.19
N LEU A 42 -3.21 2.21 1.38
CA LEU A 42 -3.93 0.94 1.38
C LEU A 42 -3.80 0.22 2.72
N ALA A 43 -2.57 0.10 3.24
CA ALA A 43 -2.31 -0.53 4.53
C ALA A 43 -3.04 0.19 5.68
N LYS A 44 -3.04 1.53 5.69
CA LYS A 44 -3.81 2.33 6.65
C LYS A 44 -5.32 2.06 6.56
N SER A 45 -5.85 1.96 5.34
CA SER A 45 -7.27 1.70 5.11
C SER A 45 -7.69 0.29 5.56
N ILE A 46 -6.81 -0.70 5.38
CA ILE A 46 -7.04 -2.07 5.89
C ILE A 46 -7.10 -2.07 7.41
N LYS A 47 -6.12 -1.43 8.07
CA LYS A 47 -6.11 -1.33 9.54
C LYS A 47 -7.34 -0.63 10.08
N ALA A 48 -7.74 0.49 9.47
CA ALA A 48 -8.95 1.22 9.86
C ALA A 48 -10.21 0.35 9.74
N LEU A 49 -10.36 -0.41 8.64
CA LEU A 49 -11.49 -1.32 8.49
C LEU A 49 -11.51 -2.41 9.59
N GLU A 50 -10.35 -2.95 9.92
CA GLU A 50 -10.22 -3.97 10.97
C GLU A 50 -10.56 -3.40 12.35
N GLU A 51 -10.10 -2.19 12.66
CA GLU A 51 -10.44 -1.49 13.89
C GLU A 51 -11.95 -1.25 14.03
N GLU A 52 -12.62 -0.80 12.96
CA GLU A 52 -14.08 -0.59 12.98
C GLU A 52 -14.86 -1.91 13.10
N ARG A 53 -14.36 -3.01 12.51
CA ARG A 53 -14.94 -4.34 12.68
C ARG A 53 -14.82 -4.86 14.11
N ASN A 54 -13.64 -4.69 14.71
CA ASN A 54 -13.40 -5.09 16.11
C ASN A 54 -14.29 -4.31 17.09
N LYS A 55 -14.56 -3.02 16.82
CA LYS A 55 -15.53 -2.24 17.61
C LYS A 55 -16.96 -2.79 17.45
N LEU A 56 -17.38 -3.08 16.22
CA LEU A 56 -18.69 -3.66 15.94
C LEU A 56 -18.88 -4.99 16.67
N GLU A 57 -17.86 -5.87 16.63
CA GLU A 57 -17.89 -7.15 17.33
C GLU A 57 -18.05 -6.97 18.86
N LYS A 58 -17.32 -6.03 19.46
CA LYS A 58 -17.46 -5.72 20.90
C LYS A 58 -18.88 -5.25 21.25
N LEU A 59 -19.48 -4.40 20.41
CA LEU A 59 -20.86 -3.95 20.61
C LEU A 59 -21.87 -5.11 20.47
N MET A 60 -21.65 -6.02 19.52
CA MET A 60 -22.48 -7.21 19.35
C MET A 60 -22.40 -8.15 20.56
N VAL A 61 -21.19 -8.37 21.11
CA VAL A 61 -21.02 -9.15 22.35
C VAL A 61 -21.76 -8.48 23.51
N LEU A 62 -21.59 -7.17 23.68
CA LEU A 62 -22.27 -6.41 24.74
C LEU A 62 -23.80 -6.49 24.64
N LYS A 63 -24.34 -6.41 23.41
CA LYS A 63 -25.77 -6.58 23.15
C LYS A 63 -26.25 -7.98 23.58
N ASN A 64 -25.50 -9.02 23.24
CA ASN A 64 -25.82 -10.40 23.59
C ASN A 64 -25.80 -10.62 25.11
N GLU A 65 -24.77 -10.12 25.80
CA GLU A 65 -24.68 -10.17 27.26
C GLU A 65 -25.84 -9.44 27.93
N THR A 66 -26.20 -8.26 27.44
CA THR A 66 -27.31 -7.46 28.00
C THR A 66 -28.66 -8.15 27.76
N THR A 67 -28.82 -8.81 26.60
CA THR A 67 -30.00 -9.62 26.28
C THR A 67 -30.11 -10.81 27.23
N GLN A 68 -29.03 -11.55 27.45
CA GLN A 68 -28.99 -12.66 28.40
C GLN A 68 -29.28 -12.20 29.83
N LYS A 69 -28.68 -11.08 30.28
CA LYS A 69 -28.97 -10.49 31.60
C LYS A 69 -30.44 -10.11 31.75
N ARG A 70 -31.07 -9.58 30.69
CA ARG A 70 -32.49 -9.26 30.69
C ARG A 70 -33.36 -10.51 30.80
N GLU A 71 -33.04 -11.56 30.07
CA GLU A 71 -33.75 -12.85 30.14
C GLU A 71 -33.61 -13.50 31.52
N GLN A 72 -32.40 -13.55 32.06
CA GLN A 72 -32.15 -14.04 33.42
C GLN A 72 -32.92 -13.23 34.46
N SER A 73 -32.93 -11.90 34.34
CA SER A 73 -33.68 -11.03 35.25
C SER A 73 -35.20 -11.27 35.16
N ARG A 74 -35.73 -11.53 33.95
CA ARG A 74 -37.13 -11.90 33.75
C ARG A 74 -37.46 -13.26 34.37
N GLN A 75 -36.59 -14.26 34.18
CA GLN A 75 -36.76 -15.58 34.79
C GLN A 75 -36.73 -15.50 36.32
N GLN A 76 -35.73 -14.81 36.89
CA GLN A 76 -35.65 -14.60 38.34
C GLN A 76 -36.88 -13.90 38.92
N LEU A 77 -37.44 -12.91 38.22
CA LEU A 77 -38.69 -12.27 38.63
C LEU A 77 -39.86 -13.25 38.56
N SER A 78 -39.97 -14.02 37.47
CA SER A 78 -40.99 -15.05 37.31
C SER A 78 -40.95 -16.10 38.42
N ASP A 79 -39.77 -16.59 38.77
CA ASP A 79 -39.57 -17.61 39.81
C ASP A 79 -39.91 -17.06 41.21
N LYS A 80 -39.54 -15.80 41.49
CA LYS A 80 -39.90 -15.12 42.76
C LYS A 80 -41.41 -14.87 42.89
N VAL A 81 -42.08 -14.60 41.79
CA VAL A 81 -43.54 -14.44 41.75
C VAL A 81 -44.22 -15.81 41.94
N ALA A 82 -43.77 -16.84 41.23
CA ALA A 82 -44.33 -18.19 41.32
C ALA A 82 -44.14 -18.84 42.70
N SER A 83 -43.01 -18.58 43.37
CA SER A 83 -42.72 -19.06 44.73
C SER A 83 -43.45 -18.29 45.85
N GLY A 84 -44.20 -17.23 45.51
CA GLY A 84 -44.94 -16.42 46.49
C GLY A 84 -44.08 -15.55 47.42
N GLN A 85 -42.76 -15.54 47.24
CA GLN A 85 -41.82 -14.74 48.04
C GLN A 85 -41.72 -13.27 47.58
N SER A 86 -42.41 -12.90 46.51
CA SER A 86 -42.35 -11.57 45.94
C SER A 86 -43.17 -10.55 46.75
N MET A 87 -42.49 -9.78 47.61
CA MET A 87 -43.03 -8.54 48.18
C MET A 87 -43.34 -7.51 47.07
N VAL A 88 -44.45 -6.77 47.18
CA VAL A 88 -44.88 -5.78 46.16
C VAL A 88 -43.77 -4.77 45.82
N LYS A 89 -43.00 -4.32 46.82
CA LYS A 89 -41.89 -3.38 46.62
C LYS A 89 -40.69 -3.99 45.87
N SER A 90 -40.38 -5.28 46.05
CA SER A 90 -39.27 -5.92 45.35
C SER A 90 -39.59 -6.19 43.88
N SER A 91 -40.86 -6.52 43.59
CA SER A 91 -41.34 -6.70 42.21
C SER A 91 -41.21 -5.41 41.38
N GLN A 92 -41.58 -4.26 41.96
CA GLN A 92 -41.53 -2.98 41.26
C GLN A 92 -40.10 -2.52 40.94
N PHE A 93 -39.12 -2.83 41.80
CA PHE A 93 -37.70 -2.61 41.53
C PHE A 93 -37.19 -3.47 40.36
N HIS A 94 -37.57 -4.75 40.33
CA HIS A 94 -37.18 -5.65 39.24
C HIS A 94 -37.77 -5.24 37.89
N LEU A 95 -39.01 -4.77 37.87
CA LEU A 95 -39.63 -4.23 36.65
C LEU A 95 -38.89 -2.98 36.14
N GLY A 96 -38.54 -2.05 37.03
CA GLY A 96 -37.75 -0.87 36.67
C GLY A 96 -36.35 -1.23 36.15
N PHE A 97 -35.71 -2.26 36.71
CA PHE A 97 -34.43 -2.76 36.21
C PHE A 97 -34.53 -3.37 34.81
N ILE A 98 -35.59 -4.14 34.54
CA ILE A 98 -35.84 -4.71 33.20
C ILE A 98 -36.09 -3.62 32.17
N GLU A 99 -36.81 -2.56 32.52
CA GLU A 99 -37.04 -1.43 31.61
C GLU A 99 -35.74 -0.68 31.32
N LYS A 100 -34.89 -0.44 32.32
CA LYS A 100 -33.54 0.11 32.09
C LYS A 100 -32.69 -0.74 31.16
N LEU A 101 -32.69 -2.06 31.34
CA LEU A 101 -31.98 -2.97 30.43
C LEU A 101 -32.53 -2.92 28.99
N LYS A 102 -33.82 -2.64 28.83
CA LYS A 102 -34.44 -2.45 27.51
C LYS A 102 -33.99 -1.13 26.88
N GLU A 103 -33.98 -0.03 27.64
CA GLU A 103 -33.43 1.25 27.19
C GLU A 103 -31.95 1.12 26.78
N ASP A 104 -31.14 0.40 27.57
CA ASP A 104 -29.73 0.16 27.27
C ASP A 104 -29.56 -0.68 26.00
N LEU A 105 -30.40 -1.70 25.78
CA LEU A 105 -30.41 -2.46 24.53
C LEU A 105 -30.78 -1.62 23.32
N GLU A 106 -31.71 -0.67 23.47
CA GLU A 106 -32.07 0.26 22.40
C GLU A 106 -30.91 1.20 22.08
N LYS A 107 -30.21 1.74 23.09
CA LYS A 107 -29.01 2.56 22.90
C LYS A 107 -27.89 1.79 22.20
N ILE A 108 -27.55 0.59 22.67
CA ILE A 108 -26.55 -0.27 22.02
C ILE A 108 -26.99 -0.61 20.58
N GLY A 109 -28.29 -0.79 20.35
CA GLY A 109 -28.85 -1.01 19.03
C GLY A 109 -28.65 0.18 18.08
N MET A 110 -28.76 1.41 18.57
CA MET A 110 -28.44 2.61 17.79
C MET A 110 -26.94 2.73 17.52
N GLU A 111 -26.10 2.51 18.54
CA GLU A 111 -24.64 2.52 18.39
C GLU A 111 -24.14 1.48 17.38
N ILE A 112 -24.75 0.29 17.35
CA ILE A 112 -24.44 -0.74 16.34
C ILE A 112 -24.73 -0.23 14.93
N LYS A 113 -25.88 0.45 14.71
CA LYS A 113 -26.22 0.99 13.39
C LYS A 113 -25.23 2.07 12.94
N GLU A 114 -24.89 2.99 13.83
CA GLU A 114 -23.88 4.02 13.54
C GLU A 114 -22.50 3.39 13.25
N GLN A 115 -22.16 2.31 13.96
CA GLN A 115 -20.92 1.57 13.75
C GLN A 115 -20.94 0.80 12.43
N GLU A 116 -22.06 0.22 12.02
CA GLU A 116 -22.24 -0.41 10.71
C GLU A 116 -22.03 0.59 9.57
N GLU A 117 -22.58 1.80 9.68
CA GLU A 117 -22.33 2.89 8.73
C GLU A 117 -20.83 3.26 8.68
N SER A 118 -20.18 3.32 9.84
CA SER A 118 -18.74 3.58 9.93
C SER A 118 -17.90 2.50 9.25
N VAL A 119 -18.30 1.23 9.40
CA VAL A 119 -17.68 0.08 8.71
C VAL A 119 -17.88 0.19 7.19
N GLU A 120 -19.06 0.56 6.71
CA GLU A 120 -19.31 0.76 5.28
C GLU A 120 -18.46 1.90 4.70
N LEU A 121 -18.36 3.03 5.40
CA LEU A 121 -17.47 4.12 4.99
C LEU A 121 -16.00 3.68 4.94
N ALA A 122 -15.55 2.84 5.89
CA ALA A 122 -14.21 2.27 5.87
C ALA A 122 -14.00 1.31 4.68
N LYS A 123 -14.99 0.49 4.33
CA LYS A 123 -14.96 -0.38 3.13
C LYS A 123 -14.86 0.45 1.86
N GLU A 124 -15.59 1.54 1.75
CA GLU A 124 -15.49 2.44 0.59
C GLU A 124 -14.09 3.04 0.47
N LYS A 125 -13.52 3.52 1.58
CA LYS A 125 -12.14 4.06 1.62
C LYS A 125 -11.14 2.99 1.16
N LEU A 126 -11.27 1.76 1.65
CA LEU A 126 -10.44 0.64 1.22
C LEU A 126 -10.57 0.37 -0.29
N LYS A 127 -11.80 0.37 -0.82
CA LYS A 127 -12.05 0.18 -2.26
C LYS A 127 -11.41 1.29 -3.11
N ARG A 128 -11.46 2.55 -2.65
CA ARG A 128 -10.78 3.68 -3.30
C ARG A 128 -9.26 3.52 -3.24
N ALA A 129 -8.70 3.22 -2.07
CA ALA A 129 -7.26 3.00 -1.90
C ALA A 129 -6.74 1.85 -2.77
N ARG A 130 -7.50 0.75 -2.89
CA ARG A 130 -7.15 -0.40 -3.74
C ARG A 130 -7.09 -0.03 -5.22
N ARG A 131 -8.06 0.76 -5.71
CA ARG A 131 -8.04 1.27 -7.09
C ARG A 131 -6.79 2.12 -7.34
N ASN A 132 -6.55 3.10 -6.48
CA ASN A 132 -5.38 3.98 -6.59
C ASN A 132 -4.05 3.20 -6.60
N TYR A 133 -3.93 2.16 -5.78
CA TYR A 133 -2.75 1.30 -5.79
C TYR A 133 -2.58 0.53 -7.10
N ILE A 134 -3.66 -0.02 -7.64
CA ILE A 134 -3.64 -0.74 -8.93
C ILE A 134 -3.21 0.21 -10.04
N ASP A 135 -3.81 1.40 -10.11
CA ASP A 135 -3.51 2.40 -11.13
C ASP A 135 -2.03 2.83 -11.04
N ALA A 136 -1.53 3.15 -9.84
CA ALA A 136 -0.13 3.51 -9.63
C ALA A 136 0.84 2.36 -9.98
N ALA A 137 0.45 1.11 -9.72
CA ALA A 137 1.26 -0.06 -10.07
C ALA A 137 1.30 -0.29 -11.58
N GLN A 138 0.18 -0.12 -12.29
CA GLN A 138 0.10 -0.21 -13.74
C GLN A 138 0.94 0.87 -14.43
N GLU A 139 0.83 2.12 -13.97
CA GLU A 139 1.64 3.23 -14.48
C GLU A 139 3.14 2.97 -14.31
N LEU A 140 3.54 2.44 -13.16
CA LEU A 140 4.94 2.09 -12.92
C LEU A 140 5.41 0.96 -13.85
N ASP A 141 4.58 -0.06 -14.09
CA ASP A 141 4.91 -1.17 -14.99
C ASP A 141 5.11 -0.69 -16.44
N VAL A 142 4.22 0.19 -16.92
CA VAL A 142 4.36 0.83 -18.24
C VAL A 142 5.70 1.58 -18.35
N MET A 143 6.07 2.33 -17.31
CA MET A 143 7.32 3.08 -17.29
C MET A 143 8.56 2.18 -17.27
N LYS A 144 8.50 1.04 -16.57
CA LYS A 144 9.58 0.04 -16.56
C LYS A 144 9.76 -0.60 -17.94
N LYS A 145 8.67 -1.04 -18.57
CA LYS A 145 8.68 -1.57 -19.94
C LYS A 145 9.25 -0.58 -20.94
N HIS A 146 8.88 0.70 -20.84
CA HIS A 146 9.46 1.73 -21.72
C HIS A 146 10.98 1.89 -21.49
N LYS A 147 11.44 1.86 -20.23
CA LYS A 147 12.89 1.90 -19.91
C LYS A 147 13.62 0.69 -20.52
N GLU A 148 13.06 -0.51 -20.40
CA GLU A 148 13.62 -1.73 -21.00
C GLU A 148 13.72 -1.64 -22.53
N LEU A 149 12.66 -1.17 -23.20
CA LEU A 149 12.66 -0.97 -24.65
C LEU A 149 13.70 0.07 -25.08
N TRP A 150 13.85 1.16 -24.31
CA TRP A 150 14.87 2.17 -24.56
C TRP A 150 16.29 1.60 -24.43
N ILE A 151 16.57 0.82 -23.38
CA ILE A 151 17.87 0.15 -23.21
C ILE A 151 18.15 -0.79 -24.39
N LYS A 152 17.15 -1.57 -24.81
CA LYS A 152 17.28 -2.49 -25.95
C LYS A 152 17.59 -1.75 -27.25
N LYS A 153 16.91 -0.62 -27.51
CA LYS A 153 17.15 0.22 -28.69
C LYS A 153 18.55 0.83 -28.67
N ASN A 154 18.97 1.38 -27.53
CA ASN A 154 20.30 1.96 -27.37
C ASN A 154 21.40 0.93 -27.56
N LYS A 155 21.25 -0.27 -26.97
CA LYS A 155 22.19 -1.38 -27.17
C LYS A 155 22.29 -1.78 -28.65
N HIS A 156 21.17 -1.84 -29.35
CA HIS A 156 21.15 -2.17 -30.78
C HIS A 156 21.84 -1.08 -31.62
N GLN A 157 21.62 0.20 -31.31
CA GLN A 157 22.29 1.31 -31.98
C GLN A 157 23.80 1.32 -31.75
N LEU A 158 24.25 1.10 -30.51
CA LEU A 158 25.68 0.99 -30.19
C LEU A 158 26.33 -0.17 -30.93
N SER A 159 25.73 -1.36 -30.91
CA SER A 159 26.24 -2.51 -31.65
C SER A 159 26.28 -2.27 -33.17
N ALA A 160 25.28 -1.58 -33.73
CA ALA A 160 25.29 -1.22 -35.14
C ALA A 160 26.40 -0.21 -35.48
N LEU A 161 26.69 0.74 -34.59
CA LEU A 161 27.79 1.69 -34.76
C LEU A 161 29.15 0.99 -34.65
N GLU A 162 29.33 0.12 -33.66
CA GLU A 162 30.54 -0.69 -33.49
C GLU A 162 30.80 -1.56 -34.72
N ASN A 163 29.77 -2.23 -35.25
CA ASN A 163 29.90 -3.06 -36.46
C ASN A 163 30.28 -2.22 -37.69
N LYS A 164 29.73 -1.01 -37.84
CA LYS A 164 30.11 -0.09 -38.92
C LYS A 164 31.56 0.34 -38.81
N GLN A 165 31.99 0.77 -37.62
CA GLN A 165 33.38 1.16 -37.37
C GLN A 165 34.36 0.00 -37.61
N MET A 166 34.02 -1.21 -37.16
CA MET A 166 34.83 -2.40 -37.42
C MET A 166 34.90 -2.73 -38.93
N GLY A 167 33.78 -2.58 -39.66
CA GLY A 167 33.76 -2.73 -41.11
C GLY A 167 34.63 -1.70 -41.84
N GLU A 168 34.59 -0.43 -41.43
CA GLU A 168 35.44 0.64 -41.98
C GLU A 168 36.93 0.40 -41.70
N LEU A 169 37.27 -0.06 -40.49
CA LEU A 169 38.63 -0.44 -40.12
C LEU A 169 39.12 -1.64 -40.95
N ALA A 170 38.29 -2.67 -41.12
CA ALA A 170 38.62 -3.84 -41.93
C ALA A 170 38.86 -3.46 -43.40
N ASN A 171 38.00 -2.60 -43.95
CA ASN A 171 38.16 -2.08 -45.32
C ASN A 171 39.44 -1.25 -45.47
N SER A 172 39.74 -0.38 -44.51
CA SER A 172 40.95 0.44 -44.50
C SER A 172 42.22 -0.42 -44.40
N MET A 173 42.21 -1.42 -43.51
CA MET A 173 43.30 -2.38 -43.36
C MET A 173 43.53 -3.18 -44.65
N HIS A 174 42.45 -3.61 -45.30
CA HIS A 174 42.53 -4.32 -46.57
C HIS A 174 43.14 -3.44 -47.69
N GLN A 175 42.76 -2.16 -47.76
CA GLN A 175 43.36 -1.20 -48.71
C GLN A 175 44.85 -0.98 -48.45
N ILE A 176 45.25 -0.82 -47.18
CA ILE A 176 46.66 -0.67 -46.79
C ILE A 176 47.47 -1.91 -47.19
N ASN A 177 46.95 -3.11 -46.95
CA ASN A 177 47.64 -4.35 -47.32
C ASN A 177 47.80 -4.50 -48.84
N ARG A 178 46.81 -4.06 -49.65
CA ARG A 178 46.95 -4.03 -51.11
C ARG A 178 48.04 -3.05 -51.56
N MET A 179 48.10 -1.85 -50.98
CA MET A 179 49.14 -0.85 -51.33
C MET A 179 50.56 -1.27 -50.93
N LYS A 180 50.71 -2.18 -49.95
CA LYS A 180 52.02 -2.71 -49.55
C LYS A 180 52.51 -3.90 -50.38
N ALA A 181 51.59 -4.57 -51.09
CA ALA A 181 51.88 -5.79 -51.84
C ALA A 181 52.10 -5.54 -53.35
N GLY A 182 51.82 -4.34 -53.84
CA GLY A 182 52.20 -3.86 -55.18
C GLY A 182 53.34 -2.87 -55.08
#